data_AF-A0A929KZ76-F1
#
_entry.id   AF-A0A929KZ76-F1
#
_cell.length_a   1.000
_cell.length_b   1.000
_cell.length_c   1.000
_cell.angle_alpha   90.00
_cell.angle_beta   90.00
_cell.angle_gamma   90.00
#
_symmetry.space_group_name_H-M   'P 1'
#
loop_
_entity.id
_entity.type
_entity.pdbx_description
1 polymer ?
#
loop_
_entity_poly.entity_id
_entity_poly.type
_entity_poly.pdbx_seq_one_letter_code
_entity_poly.pdbx_strand_id
1 'polypeptide(L)'
;MTTLFFQLQRQLSLMIVPDTLAHLNGHTIITHTYSIYKDTGMGDPLLSRSKESTLHLEKIDDPNYFGFITFEMPDKLFSYTADGALELEAGEAQEIIEFLSDVRTNPSLWKNIDQ
;
A
#
# COMPACT_ATOMS: atom_id res chain seq x y z
N MET A 1 -7.19 5.94 -6.58
CA MET A 1 -6.14 6.52 -5.72
C MET A 1 -4.83 6.46 -6.49
N THR A 2 -3.84 7.30 -6.18
CA THR A 2 -2.55 7.30 -6.90
C THR A 2 -1.56 6.37 -6.19
N THR A 3 -0.79 5.59 -6.95
CA THR A 3 0.33 4.80 -6.42
C THR A 3 1.33 5.70 -5.71
N LEU A 4 1.79 5.28 -4.54
CA LEU A 4 2.73 6.03 -3.71
C LEU A 4 4.10 5.37 -3.79
N PHE A 5 5.14 6.17 -3.86
CA PHE A 5 6.52 5.68 -3.81
C PHE A 5 7.15 6.14 -2.50
N PHE A 6 7.78 5.20 -1.80
CA PHE A 6 8.38 5.46 -0.49
C PHE A 6 9.73 4.77 -0.40
N GLN A 7 10.73 5.44 0.15
CA GLN A 7 12.05 4.85 0.37
C GLN A 7 12.28 4.66 1.87
N LEU A 8 12.49 3.41 2.27
CA LEU A 8 12.81 3.05 3.65
C LEU A 8 14.25 3.42 3.99
N GLN A 9 14.56 3.51 5.29
CA GLN A 9 15.88 3.93 5.79
C GLN A 9 17.01 3.04 5.29
N ARG A 10 16.72 1.78 4.97
CA ARG A 10 17.67 0.81 4.41
C ARG A 10 17.96 1.00 2.92
N GLN A 11 17.57 2.13 2.32
CA GLN A 11 17.59 2.39 0.88
C GLN A 11 16.72 1.41 0.06
N LEU A 12 15.74 0.79 0.71
CA LEU A 12 14.77 -0.06 0.05
C LEU A 12 13.65 0.82 -0.51
N SER A 13 13.60 0.95 -1.84
CA SER A 13 12.51 1.63 -2.53
C SER A 13 11.28 0.73 -2.59
N LEU A 14 10.14 1.29 -2.23
CA LEU A 14 8.84 0.64 -2.20
C LEU A 14 7.84 1.36 -3.11
N MET A 15 6.98 0.55 -3.70
CA MET A 15 5.80 0.96 -4.44
C MET A 15 4.58 0.50 -3.65
N ILE A 16 3.75 1.46 -3.22
CA ILE A 16 2.54 1.20 -2.45
C ILE A 16 1.35 1.49 -3.36
N VAL A 17 0.59 0.44 -3.67
CA VAL A 17 -0.59 0.53 -4.53
C VAL A 17 -1.84 0.53 -3.65
N PRO A 18 -2.53 1.67 -3.54
CA PRO A 18 -3.75 1.76 -2.76
C PRO A 18 -4.96 1.20 -3.52
N ASP A 19 -5.64 0.26 -2.88
CA ASP A 19 -6.94 -0.28 -3.25
C ASP A 19 -7.99 0.11 -2.19
N THR A 20 -9.24 0.28 -2.60
CA THR A 20 -10.33 0.62 -1.68
C THR A 20 -11.49 -0.33 -1.89
N LEU A 21 -11.75 -1.12 -0.85
CA LEU A 21 -12.84 -2.07 -0.81
C LEU A 21 -13.92 -1.55 0.13
N ALA A 22 -15.06 -1.16 -0.44
CA ALA A 22 -16.23 -0.75 0.34
C ALA A 22 -17.17 -1.94 0.50
N HIS A 23 -17.32 -2.46 1.74
CA HIS A 23 -18.30 -3.48 2.05
C HIS A 23 -19.59 -2.83 2.53
N LEU A 24 -20.68 -3.01 1.77
CA LEU A 24 -22.01 -2.49 2.10
C LEU A 24 -22.94 -3.62 2.60
N ASN A 25 -22.62 -4.21 3.75
CA ASN A 25 -23.48 -5.22 4.40
C ASN A 25 -24.18 -4.62 5.62
N GLY A 26 -25.01 -3.59 5.42
CA GLY A 26 -25.81 -2.94 6.47
C GLY A 26 -25.03 -2.02 7.42
N HIS A 27 -23.73 -2.24 7.61
CA HIS A 27 -22.76 -1.31 8.20
C HIS A 27 -21.76 -0.92 7.12
N THR A 28 -21.61 0.37 6.83
CA THR A 28 -20.63 0.87 5.85
C THR A 28 -19.24 0.80 6.47
N ILE A 29 -18.52 -0.28 6.21
CA ILE A 29 -17.09 -0.40 6.55
C ILE A 29 -16.31 -0.10 5.28
N ILE A 30 -15.46 0.93 5.35
CA ILE A 30 -14.54 1.27 4.27
C ILE A 30 -13.19 0.70 4.67
N THR A 31 -12.78 -0.34 3.96
CA THR A 31 -11.45 -0.95 4.11
C THR A 31 -10.57 -0.43 2.99
N HIS A 32 -9.52 0.30 3.35
CA HIS A 32 -8.47 0.65 2.40
C HIS A 32 -7.35 -0.37 2.54
N THR A 33 -6.95 -0.95 1.42
CA THR A 33 -5.86 -1.92 1.35
C THR A 33 -4.70 -1.26 0.62
N TYR A 34 -3.51 -1.29 1.21
CA TYR A 34 -2.31 -0.72 0.64
C TYR A 34 -1.34 -1.86 0.38
N SER A 35 -1.28 -2.32 -0.86
CA SER A 35 -0.38 -3.39 -1.25
C SER A 35 1.02 -2.85 -1.45
N ILE A 36 2.00 -3.53 -0.86
CA ILE A 36 3.39 -3.06 -0.80
C ILE A 36 4.25 -3.96 -1.67
N TYR A 37 4.91 -3.34 -2.63
CA TYR A 37 5.84 -3.99 -3.54
C TYR A 37 7.21 -3.36 -3.42
N LYS A 38 8.25 -4.13 -3.69
CA LYS A 38 9.58 -3.58 -3.94
C LYS A 38 9.54 -2.78 -5.24
N ASP A 39 9.98 -1.53 -5.20
CA ASP A 39 10.21 -0.78 -6.41
C ASP A 39 11.52 -1.24 -7.06
N THR A 40 11.39 -2.04 -8.12
CA THR A 40 12.52 -2.44 -8.97
C THR A 40 12.59 -1.61 -10.25
N GLY A 41 11.66 -0.66 -10.42
CA GLY A 41 11.36 0.00 -11.70
C GLY A 41 11.53 1.52 -11.69
N MET A 42 12.18 2.11 -10.68
CA MET A 42 12.44 3.56 -10.61
C MET A 42 11.17 4.40 -10.87
N GLY A 43 10.03 3.98 -10.32
CA GLY A 43 8.77 4.70 -10.50
C GLY A 43 8.07 4.51 -11.85
N ASP A 44 8.41 3.46 -12.63
CA ASP A 44 7.79 3.22 -13.93
C ASP A 44 6.25 3.02 -13.81
N PRO A 45 5.44 3.87 -14.46
CA PRO A 45 3.97 3.84 -14.32
C PRO A 45 3.32 2.62 -15.00
N LEU A 46 3.99 1.96 -15.95
CA LEU A 46 3.49 0.73 -16.56
C LEU A 46 3.58 -0.44 -15.58
N LEU A 47 4.61 -0.44 -14.76
CA LEU A 47 4.81 -1.42 -13.69
C LEU A 47 3.72 -1.29 -12.63
N SER A 48 3.42 -0.06 -12.17
CA SER A 48 2.30 0.24 -11.27
C SER A 48 0.96 -0.29 -11.80
N ARG A 49 0.64 0.01 -13.06
CA ARG A 49 -0.63 -0.41 -13.69
C ARG A 49 -0.74 -1.93 -13.82
N SER A 50 0.38 -2.60 -14.04
CA SER A 50 0.43 -4.06 -14.10
C SER A 50 0.15 -4.66 -12.71
N LYS A 51 0.69 -4.08 -11.64
CA LYS A 51 0.40 -4.52 -10.26
C LYS A 51 -1.04 -4.26 -9.84
N GLU A 52 -1.60 -3.09 -10.18
CA GLU A 52 -3.02 -2.78 -9.96
C GLU A 52 -3.93 -3.87 -10.55
N SER A 53 -3.60 -4.37 -11.74
CA SER A 53 -4.37 -5.44 -12.39
C SER A 53 -4.25 -6.79 -11.68
N THR A 54 -3.16 -7.02 -10.91
CA THR A 54 -2.94 -8.25 -10.14
C THR A 54 -3.55 -8.21 -8.74
N LEU A 55 -3.91 -7.03 -8.21
CA LEU A 55 -4.51 -6.89 -6.87
C LEU A 55 -5.86 -7.60 -6.72
N HIS A 56 -6.58 -7.76 -7.83
CA HIS A 56 -7.88 -8.42 -7.85
C HIS A 56 -7.78 -9.95 -8.06
N LEU A 57 -6.57 -10.49 -8.17
CA LEU A 57 -6.36 -11.93 -8.24
C LEU A 57 -6.45 -12.52 -6.82
N GLU A 58 -7.05 -13.70 -6.70
CA GLU A 58 -7.16 -14.43 -5.43
C GLU A 58 -5.79 -14.76 -4.79
N LYS A 59 -4.69 -14.64 -5.55
CA LYS A 59 -3.33 -14.80 -5.06
C LYS A 59 -2.35 -13.95 -5.86
N ILE A 60 -1.57 -13.11 -5.17
CA ILE A 60 -0.51 -12.31 -5.77
C ILE A 60 0.78 -13.15 -5.78
N ASP A 61 1.07 -13.78 -6.91
CA ASP A 61 2.33 -14.52 -7.11
C ASP A 61 3.40 -13.57 -7.65
N ASP A 62 3.87 -12.67 -6.79
CA ASP A 62 4.92 -11.72 -7.15
C ASP A 62 6.10 -11.79 -6.17
N PRO A 63 7.33 -12.08 -6.64
CA PRO A 63 8.49 -12.23 -5.76
C PRO A 63 8.94 -10.91 -5.12
N ASN A 64 8.42 -9.78 -5.60
CA ASN A 64 8.68 -8.46 -5.05
C ASN A 64 7.55 -7.98 -4.12
N TYR A 65 6.54 -8.81 -3.86
CA TYR A 65 5.45 -8.47 -2.97
C TYR A 65 5.83 -8.69 -1.50
N PHE A 66 5.57 -7.68 -0.68
CA PHE A 66 5.79 -7.71 0.77
C PHE A 66 4.50 -7.99 1.57
N GLY A 67 3.34 -8.00 0.91
CA GLY A 67 2.04 -8.05 1.56
C GLY A 67 1.30 -6.72 1.50
N PHE A 68 0.35 -6.52 2.41
CA PHE A 68 -0.57 -5.39 2.37
C PHE A 68 -0.87 -4.83 3.76
N ILE A 69 -1.13 -3.52 3.84
CA ILE A 69 -1.65 -2.87 5.03
C ILE A 69 -3.14 -2.62 4.83
N THR A 70 -3.97 -3.08 5.74
CA THR A 70 -5.39 -2.74 5.79
C THR A 70 -5.63 -1.58 6.76
N PHE A 71 -6.54 -0.71 6.38
CA PHE A 71 -7.09 0.32 7.24
C PHE A 71 -8.60 0.24 7.22
N GLU A 72 -9.22 0.04 8.38
CA GLU A 72 -10.67 -0.06 8.52
C GLU A 72 -11.26 1.20 9.18
N MET A 73 -12.20 1.87 8.51
CA MET A 73 -13.05 2.90 9.13
C MET A 73 -14.32 2.29 9.71
N PRO A 74 -14.77 2.71 10.92
CA PRO A 74 -14.31 3.88 11.69
C PRO A 74 -13.18 3.62 12.72
N ASP A 75 -12.76 2.38 12.91
CA ASP A 75 -11.86 1.95 14.01
C ASP A 75 -10.44 2.53 13.92
N LYS A 76 -10.07 3.02 12.74
CA LYS A 76 -8.74 3.57 12.40
C LYS A 76 -7.57 2.64 12.70
N LEU A 77 -7.81 1.34 12.67
CA LEU A 77 -6.78 0.34 12.88
C LEU A 77 -6.00 0.12 11.59
N PHE A 78 -4.68 0.32 11.64
CA PHE A 78 -3.76 -0.12 10.59
C PHE A 78 -3.26 -1.52 10.94
N SER A 79 -3.42 -2.47 10.03
CA SER A 79 -2.95 -3.85 10.20
C SER A 79 -2.11 -4.26 9.00
N TYR A 80 -0.83 -4.56 9.24
CA TYR A 80 0.05 -5.13 8.23
C TYR A 80 -0.14 -6.65 8.18
N THR A 81 -0.35 -7.18 6.98
CA THR A 81 -0.42 -8.62 6.69
C THR A 81 0.69 -8.96 5.71
N ALA A 82 1.63 -9.80 6.14
CA ALA A 82 2.66 -10.36 5.30
C ALA A 82 2.07 -11.51 4.45
N ASP A 83 1.64 -11.19 3.24
CA ASP A 83 1.05 -12.14 2.28
C ASP A 83 1.99 -12.40 1.07
N GLY A 84 3.21 -11.85 1.13
CA GLY A 84 4.20 -11.97 0.08
C GLY A 84 5.28 -13.02 0.34
N ALA A 85 6.16 -13.21 -0.65
CA ALA A 85 7.39 -13.99 -0.47
C ALA A 85 8.43 -13.25 0.40
N LEU A 86 8.26 -11.92 0.53
CA LEU A 86 9.06 -11.05 1.36
C LEU A 86 8.21 -10.53 2.53
N GLU A 87 8.86 -10.24 3.65
CA GLU A 87 8.23 -9.67 4.84
C GLU A 87 8.94 -8.38 5.24
N LEU A 88 8.17 -7.38 5.65
CA LEU A 88 8.69 -6.17 6.26
C LEU A 88 8.94 -6.39 7.74
N GLU A 89 10.08 -5.93 8.22
CA GLU A 89 10.34 -5.87 9.65
C GLU A 89 9.36 -4.91 10.33
N ALA A 90 9.06 -5.13 11.61
CA ALA A 90 8.09 -4.31 12.35
C ALA A 90 8.39 -2.80 12.29
N GLY A 91 9.68 -2.42 12.28
CA GLY A 91 10.10 -1.03 12.12
C GLY A 91 9.75 -0.45 10.75
N GLU A 92 10.01 -1.18 9.68
CA GLU A 92 9.72 -0.74 8.30
C GLU A 92 8.20 -0.66 8.07
N ALA A 93 7.44 -1.61 8.61
CA ALA A 93 5.97 -1.58 8.56
C ALA A 93 5.41 -0.36 9.32
N GLN A 94 5.99 -0.02 10.48
CA GLN A 94 5.61 1.15 11.25
C GLN A 94 5.86 2.45 10.45
N GLU A 95 7.03 2.59 9.82
CA GLU A 95 7.35 3.77 9.00
C GLU A 95 6.34 3.97 7.86
N ILE A 96 5.92 2.88 7.20
CA ILE A 96 4.91 2.94 6.13
C ILE A 96 3.55 3.33 6.70
N ILE A 97 3.14 2.77 7.84
CA ILE A 97 1.87 3.11 8.50
C ILE A 97 1.84 4.60 8.86
N GLU A 98 2.93 5.14 9.41
CA GLU A 98 3.05 6.56 9.73
C GLU A 98 2.93 7.43 8.46
N PHE A 99 3.65 7.06 7.39
CA PHE A 99 3.55 7.73 6.10
C PHE A 99 2.13 7.70 5.52
N LEU A 100 1.47 6.54 5.51
CA LEU A 100 0.11 6.38 5.02
C LEU A 100 -0.90 7.17 5.86
N SER A 101 -0.71 7.22 7.17
CA SER A 101 -1.53 8.03 8.08
C SER A 101 -1.40 9.52 7.78
N ASP A 102 -0.17 10.01 7.58
CA ASP A 102 0.07 11.41 7.23
C ASP A 102 -0.51 11.78 5.86
N VAL A 103 -0.22 10.97 4.83
CA VAL A 103 -0.76 11.16 3.47
C VAL A 103 -2.29 11.13 3.49
N ARG A 104 -2.91 10.25 4.28
CA ARG A 104 -4.38 10.16 4.36
C ARG A 104 -5.03 11.31 5.12
N THR A 105 -4.39 11.81 6.18
CA THR A 105 -4.89 12.99 6.91
C THR A 105 -4.66 14.28 6.12
N ASN A 106 -3.67 14.29 5.22
CA ASN A 106 -3.32 15.41 4.36
C ASN A 106 -3.53 15.08 2.87
N PRO A 107 -4.77 15.22 2.32
CA PRO A 107 -5.07 14.94 0.92
C PRO A 107 -4.22 15.74 -0.09
N SER A 108 -3.58 16.83 0.34
CA SER A 108 -2.64 17.62 -0.47
C SER A 108 -1.32 16.90 -0.77
N LEU A 109 -0.90 15.95 0.06
CA LEU A 109 0.33 15.17 -0.15
C LEU A 109 0.18 14.16 -1.27
N TRP A 110 -1.04 13.66 -1.50
CA TRP A 110 -1.35 12.78 -2.64
C TRP A 110 -1.02 13.40 -4.00
N LYS A 111 -1.03 14.74 -4.11
CA LYS A 111 -0.76 15.46 -5.36
C LYS A 111 0.71 15.76 -5.60
N ASN A 112 1.57 15.66 -4.58
CA ASN A 112 2.98 16.07 -4.66
C ASN A 112 3.96 14.90 -4.76
N ILE A 113 3.47 13.66 -4.82
CA ILE A 113 4.30 12.46 -4.98
C ILE A 113 4.67 12.23 -6.48
N ASP A 114 4.24 13.14 -7.37
CA ASP A 114 4.51 13.14 -8.82
C ASP A 114 5.61 14.15 -9.25
N GLN A 115 6.43 14.67 -8.32
CA GLN A 115 7.48 15.66 -8.62
C GLN A 115 8.89 15.15 -8.38
#